data_AF-A0A2D0KE27-F1
#
_entry.id   AF-A0A2D0KE27-F1
#
_cell.length_a   1.000
_cell.length_b   1.000
_cell.length_c   1.000
_cell.angle_alpha   90.00
_cell.angle_beta   90.00
_cell.angle_gamma   90.00
#
_symmetry.space_group_name_H-M   'P 1'
#
loop_
_entity.id
_entity.type
_entity.pdbx_description
1 polymer ?
#
loop_
_entity_poly.entity_id
_entity_poly.type
_entity_poly.pdbx_seq_one_letter_code
_entity_poly.pdbx_strand_id
1 'polypeptide(L)'
;MIVWVNSRWLDYAQVYNQRTGYLHALLITGIRNDGSAVHVVDSLIVDRTPWACNAWLQAHAFEKAISERVRSETHDHMGVFWILRLTGDLPEPGTKDALIRQAKQFLSHTRYYEAVKQYKEDNIVLLIRKDAMAAKAARRIFDHISVLYILPGLKLLENSLELENFDVDTRDSVQSLRRAWHALSIMALKYEATFSVSILERMLVRFDEINNQTKLLWGKIAAH
;
A
#
# COMPACT_ATOMS: atom_id res chain seq x y z
N MET A 1 -3.00 18.11 -2.14
CA MET A 1 -2.22 18.39 -0.91
C MET A 1 -2.11 17.12 -0.10
N ILE A 2 -0.90 16.67 0.26
CA ILE A 2 -0.73 15.46 1.09
C ILE A 2 -0.65 15.89 2.56
N VAL A 3 -1.33 15.18 3.45
CA VAL A 3 -1.32 15.45 4.90
C VAL A 3 -1.16 14.15 5.68
N TRP A 4 -0.35 14.20 6.74
CA TRP A 4 -0.24 13.11 7.70
C TRP A 4 -1.24 13.30 8.84
N VAL A 5 -2.07 12.29 9.05
CA VAL A 5 -3.21 12.30 9.97
C VAL A 5 -3.19 11.10 10.90
N ASN A 6 -3.92 11.20 12.01
CA ASN A 6 -4.24 10.10 12.89
C ASN A 6 -5.43 9.34 12.33
N SER A 7 -5.19 8.08 11.94
CA SER A 7 -6.20 7.24 11.30
C SER A 7 -7.43 6.98 12.17
N ARG A 8 -7.33 7.13 13.49
CA ARG A 8 -8.46 6.95 14.43
C ARG A 8 -9.65 7.85 14.12
N TRP A 9 -9.39 9.02 13.55
CA TRP A 9 -10.41 10.04 13.30
C TRP A 9 -10.98 9.97 11.88
N LEU A 10 -10.61 8.95 11.10
CA LEU A 10 -11.09 8.74 9.74
C LEU A 10 -12.41 7.94 9.77
N ASP A 11 -13.47 8.62 10.19
CA ASP A 11 -14.81 8.06 10.41
C ASP A 11 -15.51 7.54 9.13
N TYR A 12 -14.98 7.89 7.96
CA TYR A 12 -15.48 7.45 6.68
C TYR A 12 -15.13 6.00 6.35
N ALA A 13 -14.44 5.21 7.18
CA ALA A 13 -14.28 3.79 6.86
C ALA A 13 -14.20 2.90 8.09
N GLN A 14 -14.84 1.74 8.02
CA GLN A 14 -14.89 0.80 9.14
C GLN A 14 -13.51 0.25 9.53
N VAL A 15 -12.58 0.16 8.56
CA VAL A 15 -11.20 -0.28 8.81
C VAL A 15 -10.47 0.58 9.85
N TYR A 16 -10.88 1.84 10.01
CA TYR A 16 -10.32 2.77 10.97
C TYR A 16 -11.00 2.74 12.35
N ASN A 17 -12.24 2.25 12.42
CA ASN A 17 -13.05 2.26 13.65
C ASN A 17 -12.63 1.18 14.68
N GLN A 18 -11.75 0.24 14.31
CA GLN A 18 -11.45 -0.94 15.13
C GLN A 18 -10.00 -1.00 15.67
N ARG A 19 -9.15 0.00 15.40
CA ARG A 19 -7.72 -0.05 15.72
C ARG A 19 -7.27 1.13 16.58
N THR A 20 -6.19 0.93 17.35
CA THR A 20 -5.42 2.06 17.90
C THR A 20 -4.95 2.93 16.74
N GLY A 21 -5.17 4.24 16.83
CA GLY A 21 -4.81 5.19 15.78
C GLY A 21 -3.34 5.07 15.39
N TYR A 22 -3.06 5.22 14.09
CA TYR A 22 -1.72 5.18 13.51
C TYR A 22 -1.53 6.34 12.54
N LEU A 23 -0.28 6.66 12.23
CA LEU A 23 0.07 7.73 11.29
C LEU A 23 -0.29 7.29 9.86
N HIS A 24 -1.15 8.04 9.19
CA HIS A 24 -1.62 7.75 7.83
C HIS A 24 -1.50 8.97 6.92
N ALA A 25 -1.26 8.77 5.63
CA ALA A 25 -1.15 9.85 4.65
C ALA A 25 -2.42 9.90 3.79
N LEU A 26 -3.02 11.08 3.69
CA LEU A 26 -4.16 11.36 2.81
C LEU A 26 -3.78 12.39 1.75
N LEU A 27 -4.33 12.24 0.55
CA LEU A 27 -4.28 13.27 -0.47
C LEU A 27 -5.60 14.06 -0.47
N ILE A 28 -5.55 15.30 -0.01
CA ILE A 28 -6.67 16.25 -0.11
C ILE A 28 -6.74 16.77 -1.53
N THR A 29 -7.91 16.59 -2.15
CA THR A 29 -8.22 17.01 -3.52
C THR A 29 -9.26 18.13 -3.58
N GLY A 30 -9.97 18.41 -2.49
CA GLY A 30 -10.92 19.52 -2.42
C GLY A 30 -11.46 19.77 -1.03
N ILE A 31 -12.14 20.90 -0.87
CA ILE A 31 -12.92 21.26 0.32
C ILE A 31 -14.29 21.65 -0.18
N ARG A 32 -15.35 21.24 0.53
CA ARG A 32 -16.72 21.65 0.18
C ARG A 32 -16.84 23.17 0.32
N ASN A 33 -17.67 23.80 -0.50
CA ASN A 33 -17.85 25.26 -0.50
C ASN A 33 -18.24 25.86 0.86
N ASP A 34 -18.97 25.10 1.69
CA ASP A 34 -19.38 25.48 3.03
C ASP A 34 -18.32 25.18 4.12
N GLY A 35 -17.17 24.64 3.74
CA GLY A 35 -16.10 24.22 4.66
C GLY A 35 -16.46 23.02 5.53
N SER A 36 -17.62 22.38 5.36
CA SER A 36 -18.11 21.33 6.27
C SER A 36 -17.37 20.00 6.12
N ALA A 37 -16.73 19.77 4.97
CA ALA A 37 -16.04 18.53 4.68
C ALA A 37 -14.86 18.72 3.73
N VAL A 38 -13.87 17.84 3.88
CA VAL A 38 -12.67 17.74 3.05
C VAL A 38 -12.79 16.51 2.16
N HIS A 39 -12.54 16.68 0.87
CA HIS A 39 -12.48 15.57 -0.08
C HIS A 39 -11.07 15.00 -0.09
N VAL A 40 -10.96 13.71 0.21
CA VAL A 40 -9.69 13.00 0.37
C VAL A 40 -9.63 11.79 -0.55
N VAL A 41 -8.44 11.56 -1.10
CA VAL A 41 -7.99 10.30 -1.67
C VAL A 41 -7.20 9.56 -0.60
N ASP A 42 -7.69 8.40 -0.21
CA ASP A 42 -7.17 7.49 0.79
C ASP A 42 -6.89 6.12 0.16
N SER A 43 -5.61 5.82 -0.05
CA SER A 43 -5.16 4.60 -0.72
C SER A 43 -5.50 3.30 0.03
N LEU A 44 -5.91 3.36 1.29
CA LEU A 44 -6.31 2.17 2.06
C LEU A 44 -7.80 1.85 1.92
N ILE A 45 -8.61 2.78 1.40
CA ILE A 45 -10.06 2.61 1.28
C ILE A 45 -10.40 2.13 -0.12
N VAL A 46 -10.41 0.81 -0.26
CA VAL A 46 -10.68 0.10 -1.51
C VAL A 46 -12.10 -0.48 -1.57
N ASP A 47 -12.94 -0.19 -0.58
CA ASP A 47 -14.26 -0.83 -0.38
C ASP A 47 -15.45 0.03 -0.82
N ARG A 48 -15.24 1.30 -1.20
CA ARG A 48 -16.31 2.24 -1.59
C ARG A 48 -16.39 2.45 -3.10
N THR A 49 -17.61 2.42 -3.63
CA THR A 49 -17.87 2.47 -5.07
C THR A 49 -17.61 3.87 -5.66
N PRO A 50 -16.95 3.96 -6.83
CA PRO A 50 -16.31 2.89 -7.59
C PRO A 50 -14.79 2.87 -7.33
N TRP A 51 -14.35 2.22 -6.24
CA TRP A 51 -12.95 2.01 -5.87
C TRP A 51 -12.07 3.25 -5.95
N ALA A 52 -12.68 4.43 -5.80
CA ALA A 52 -12.05 5.67 -6.18
C ALA A 52 -11.01 6.13 -5.15
N CYS A 53 -10.83 5.34 -4.07
CA CYS A 53 -10.08 5.74 -2.89
C CYS A 53 -10.60 7.07 -2.32
N ASN A 54 -11.81 7.50 -2.69
CA ASN A 54 -12.30 8.84 -2.40
C ASN A 54 -13.30 8.82 -1.26
N ALA A 55 -13.18 9.79 -0.36
CA ALA A 55 -14.11 10.00 0.72
C ALA A 55 -14.31 11.48 1.02
N TRP A 56 -15.48 11.80 1.57
CA TRP A 56 -15.72 13.06 2.27
C TRP A 56 -15.50 12.84 3.76
N LEU A 57 -14.47 13.49 4.31
CA LEU A 57 -14.19 13.53 5.73
C LEU A 57 -14.78 14.81 6.33
N GLN A 58 -15.55 14.69 7.41
CA GLN A 58 -16.13 15.86 8.07
C GLN A 58 -15.04 16.78 8.64
N ALA A 59 -15.22 18.09 8.56
CA ALA A 59 -14.20 19.06 9.00
C ALA A 59 -13.79 18.88 10.47
N HIS A 60 -14.75 18.60 11.36
CA HIS A 60 -14.46 18.34 12.77
C HIS A 60 -13.64 17.06 12.99
N ALA A 61 -13.88 16.03 12.18
CA ALA A 61 -13.12 14.78 12.22
C ALA A 61 -11.72 15.00 11.64
N PHE A 62 -11.61 15.79 10.56
CA PHE A 62 -10.33 16.18 9.98
C PHE A 62 -9.47 17.00 10.93
N GLU A 63 -10.05 17.98 11.64
CA GLU A 63 -9.37 18.78 12.65
C GLU A 63 -8.75 17.90 13.74
N LYS A 64 -9.51 16.94 14.26
CA LYS A 64 -8.98 15.95 15.22
C LYS A 64 -7.91 15.08 14.59
N ALA A 65 -8.08 14.66 13.34
CA ALA A 65 -7.12 13.82 12.64
C ALA A 65 -5.74 14.49 12.48
N ILE A 66 -5.68 15.81 12.27
CA ILE A 66 -4.40 16.53 12.14
C ILE A 66 -3.82 17.02 13.48
N SER A 67 -4.65 17.18 14.51
CA SER A 67 -4.24 17.77 15.80
C SER A 67 -3.94 16.72 16.88
N GLU A 68 -4.65 15.59 16.89
CA GLU A 68 -4.52 14.59 17.94
C GLU A 68 -3.43 13.56 17.65
N ARG A 69 -2.31 13.66 18.38
CA ARG A 69 -1.12 12.86 18.12
C ARG A 69 -1.30 11.36 18.34
N VAL A 70 -0.81 10.58 17.37
CA VAL A 70 -0.57 9.14 17.51
C VAL A 70 0.64 8.93 18.42
N ARG A 71 0.52 8.08 19.45
CA ARG A 71 1.65 7.68 20.31
C ARG A 71 2.51 6.61 19.59
N SER A 72 3.44 7.03 18.74
CA SER A 72 4.38 6.15 18.01
C SER A 72 5.68 6.89 17.71
N GLU A 73 6.86 6.28 17.85
CA GLU A 73 8.20 6.89 17.76
C GLU A 73 8.40 7.93 16.63
N THR A 74 7.68 7.84 15.50
CA THR A 74 7.64 8.77 14.36
C THR A 74 6.67 9.97 14.48
N HIS A 75 6.48 10.53 15.69
CA HIS A 75 5.48 11.59 16.01
C HIS A 75 5.61 12.92 15.23
N ASP A 76 6.72 13.17 14.54
CA ASP A 76 7.16 14.53 14.17
C ASP A 76 6.66 15.03 12.80
N HIS A 77 5.74 14.30 12.16
CA HIS A 77 5.22 14.68 10.83
C HIS A 77 3.70 14.89 10.78
N MET A 78 3.00 14.70 11.90
CA MET A 78 1.55 14.95 11.98
C MET A 78 1.20 16.42 11.75
N GLY A 79 0.16 16.67 10.92
CA GLY A 79 -0.25 18.03 10.57
C GLY A 79 0.70 18.75 9.61
N VAL A 80 1.74 18.07 9.11
CA VAL A 80 2.58 18.59 8.03
C VAL A 80 1.87 18.42 6.70
N PHE A 81 1.70 19.54 5.99
CA PHE A 81 1.09 19.59 4.67
C PHE A 81 2.16 19.68 3.59
N TRP A 82 2.11 18.76 2.64
CA TRP A 82 2.92 18.80 1.43
C TRP A 82 2.04 19.28 0.28
N ILE A 83 2.36 20.45 -0.26
CA ILE A 83 1.67 21.00 -1.43
C ILE A 83 2.44 20.54 -2.67
N LEU A 84 1.86 19.58 -3.38
CA LEU A 84 2.30 19.23 -4.72
C LEU A 84 1.83 20.32 -5.68
N ARG A 85 2.74 21.17 -6.15
CA ARG A 85 2.46 22.08 -7.27
C ARG A 85 2.72 21.31 -8.56
N LEU A 86 1.64 20.92 -9.23
CA LEU A 86 1.74 20.39 -10.58
C LEU A 86 2.05 21.57 -11.51
N THR A 87 3.18 21.51 -12.21
CA THR A 87 3.52 22.46 -13.27
C THR A 87 2.97 21.92 -14.58
N GLY A 88 1.83 22.47 -15.02
CA GLY A 88 1.16 22.15 -16.30
C GLY A 88 -0.15 21.39 -16.14
N ASP A 89 -0.97 21.44 -17.19
CA ASP A 89 -2.16 20.58 -17.32
C ASP A 89 -1.70 19.14 -17.53
N LEU A 90 -1.94 18.28 -16.56
CA LEU A 90 -1.81 16.85 -16.77
C LEU A 90 -3.06 16.41 -17.54
N PRO A 91 -2.96 15.90 -18.78
CA PRO A 91 -4.09 15.23 -19.39
C PRO A 91 -4.48 14.08 -18.46
N GLU A 92 -5.75 13.98 -18.06
CA GLU A 92 -6.26 12.80 -17.37
C GLU A 92 -6.15 11.62 -18.33
N PRO A 93 -5.13 10.78 -18.18
CA PRO A 93 -4.96 9.65 -19.06
C PRO A 93 -6.03 8.63 -18.67
N GLY A 94 -6.66 7.98 -19.64
CA GLY A 94 -7.51 6.82 -19.36
C GLY A 94 -6.74 5.82 -18.48
N THR A 95 -7.44 5.13 -17.57
CA THR A 95 -6.83 4.22 -16.59
C THR A 95 -5.86 3.24 -17.25
N LYS A 96 -6.23 2.71 -18.43
CA LYS A 96 -5.37 1.83 -19.23
C LYS A 96 -4.02 2.47 -19.60
N ASP A 97 -4.02 3.67 -20.15
CA ASP A 97 -2.78 4.38 -20.50
C ASP A 97 -1.93 4.69 -19.27
N ALA A 98 -2.59 5.01 -18.14
CA ALA A 98 -1.90 5.20 -16.86
C ALA A 98 -1.22 3.92 -16.38
N LEU A 99 -1.89 2.77 -16.47
CA LEU A 99 -1.31 1.46 -16.13
C LEU A 99 -0.13 1.10 -17.02
N ILE A 100 -0.25 1.27 -18.34
CA ILE A 100 0.83 0.99 -19.30
C ILE A 100 2.04 1.90 -19.03
N ARG A 101 1.83 3.20 -18.77
CA ARG A 101 2.93 4.11 -18.43
C ARG A 101 3.61 3.73 -17.11
N GLN A 102 2.85 3.38 -16.07
CA GLN A 102 3.41 2.92 -14.80
C GLN A 102 4.20 1.62 -14.98
N ALA A 103 3.70 0.69 -15.79
CA ALA A 103 4.40 -0.56 -16.11
C ALA A 103 5.74 -0.28 -16.82
N LYS A 104 5.76 0.62 -17.80
CA LYS A 104 7.00 1.05 -18.47
C LYS A 104 7.97 1.71 -17.50
N GLN A 105 7.48 2.56 -16.59
CA GLN A 105 8.32 3.17 -15.54
C GLN A 105 8.89 2.15 -14.57
N PHE A 106 8.10 1.15 -14.17
CA PHE A 106 8.55 0.05 -13.31
C PHE A 106 9.71 -0.70 -13.97
N LEU A 107 9.58 -1.04 -15.25
CA LEU A 107 10.59 -1.78 -16.00
C LEU A 107 11.86 -0.97 -16.28
N SER A 108 11.75 0.36 -16.41
CA SER A 108 12.87 1.22 -16.77
C SER A 108 13.67 1.75 -15.57
N HIS A 109 13.11 1.74 -14.36
CA HIS A 109 13.78 2.29 -13.17
C HIS A 109 14.14 1.18 -12.18
N THR A 110 15.44 1.01 -11.93
CA THR A 110 15.98 0.01 -11.00
C THR A 110 15.33 0.07 -9.62
N ARG A 111 15.05 1.28 -9.11
CA ARG A 111 14.40 1.46 -7.79
C ARG A 111 13.05 0.75 -7.66
N TYR A 112 12.32 0.63 -8.76
CA TYR A 112 11.02 -0.04 -8.79
C TYR A 112 11.18 -1.51 -9.15
N TYR A 113 11.97 -1.77 -10.18
CA TYR A 113 12.23 -3.12 -10.68
C TYR A 113 12.83 -4.06 -9.62
N GLU A 114 13.70 -3.54 -8.74
CA GLU A 114 14.36 -4.31 -7.68
C GLU A 114 13.73 -4.09 -6.28
N ALA A 115 12.58 -3.42 -6.19
CA ALA A 115 11.99 -3.04 -4.90
C ALA A 115 11.70 -4.24 -3.98
N VAL A 116 11.19 -5.35 -4.52
CA VAL A 116 10.91 -6.56 -3.73
C VAL A 116 12.20 -7.21 -3.25
N LYS A 117 13.23 -7.25 -4.10
CA LYS A 117 14.55 -7.78 -3.74
C LYS A 117 15.18 -6.95 -2.62
N GLN A 118 15.17 -5.62 -2.75
CA GLN A 118 15.69 -4.73 -1.71
C GLN A 118 14.92 -4.90 -0.41
N TYR A 119 13.58 -4.96 -0.48
CA TYR A 119 12.73 -5.16 0.69
C TYR A 119 13.03 -6.50 1.40
N LYS A 120 13.30 -7.58 0.65
CA LYS A 120 13.77 -8.84 1.19
C LYS A 120 15.10 -8.65 1.94
N GLU A 121 16.10 -8.06 1.30
CA GLU A 121 17.45 -7.85 1.86
C GLU A 121 17.41 -7.03 3.16
N ASP A 122 16.65 -5.93 3.17
CA ASP A 122 16.50 -5.07 4.35
C ASP A 122 15.88 -5.81 5.55
N ASN A 123 14.96 -6.74 5.30
CA ASN A 123 14.33 -7.50 6.36
C ASN A 123 15.17 -8.71 6.81
N ILE A 124 15.93 -9.36 5.92
CA ILE A 124 16.78 -10.51 6.27
C ILE A 124 17.74 -10.17 7.40
N VAL A 125 18.37 -9.00 7.34
CA VAL A 125 19.34 -8.53 8.35
C VAL A 125 18.73 -8.54 9.75
N LEU A 126 17.43 -8.23 9.86
CA LEU A 126 16.70 -8.24 11.13
C LEU A 126 16.24 -9.64 11.51
N LEU A 127 15.73 -10.42 10.54
CA LEU A 127 15.17 -11.75 10.79
C LEU A 127 16.24 -12.74 11.29
N ILE A 128 17.48 -12.65 10.82
CA ILE A 128 18.55 -13.59 11.24
C ILE A 128 18.90 -13.46 12.73
N ARG A 129 18.60 -12.33 13.38
CA ARG A 129 19.00 -12.04 14.76
C ARG A 129 18.34 -12.93 15.82
N LYS A 130 17.21 -13.58 15.50
CA LYS A 130 16.44 -14.47 16.40
C LYS A 130 16.16 -13.87 17.79
N ASP A 131 15.92 -12.57 17.83
CA ASP A 131 15.64 -11.79 19.03
C ASP A 131 14.27 -11.07 18.91
N ALA A 132 13.95 -10.21 19.88
CA ALA A 132 12.73 -9.40 19.83
C ALA A 132 12.65 -8.51 18.56
N MET A 133 13.78 -8.16 17.94
CA MET A 133 13.79 -7.39 16.70
C MET A 133 13.39 -8.26 15.51
N ALA A 134 13.80 -9.53 15.48
CA ALA A 134 13.37 -10.48 14.46
C ALA A 134 11.84 -10.71 14.51
N ALA A 135 11.25 -10.82 15.71
CA ALA A 135 9.79 -10.91 15.87
C ALA A 135 9.08 -9.63 15.38
N LYS A 136 9.58 -8.44 15.76
CA LYS A 136 9.03 -7.16 15.29
C LYS A 136 9.13 -7.02 13.76
N ALA A 137 10.24 -7.44 13.15
CA ALA A 137 10.43 -7.39 11.71
C ALA A 137 9.43 -8.32 10.99
N ALA A 138 9.21 -9.52 11.51
CA ALA A 138 8.24 -10.47 10.98
C ALA A 138 6.79 -9.95 11.09
N ARG A 139 6.42 -9.37 12.24
CA ARG A 139 5.13 -8.69 12.43
C ARG A 139 4.95 -7.56 11.41
N ARG A 140 5.97 -6.72 11.24
CA ARG A 140 5.95 -5.62 10.26
C ARG A 140 5.78 -6.12 8.84
N ILE A 141 6.43 -7.21 8.44
CA ILE A 141 6.21 -7.84 7.12
C ILE A 141 4.74 -8.24 6.96
N PHE A 142 4.16 -8.89 7.97
CA PHE A 142 2.74 -9.26 7.94
C PHE A 142 1.84 -8.02 7.76
N ASP A 143 2.09 -6.95 8.50
CA ASP A 143 1.30 -5.71 8.46
C ASP A 143 1.45 -4.99 7.12
N HIS A 144 2.67 -4.85 6.59
CA HIS A 144 2.92 -4.27 5.27
C HIS A 144 2.17 -5.02 4.16
N ILE A 145 2.15 -6.37 4.24
CA ILE A 145 1.48 -7.19 3.24
C ILE A 145 -0.05 -7.11 3.38
N SER A 146 -0.55 -7.36 4.59
CA SER A 146 -1.98 -7.67 4.81
C SER A 146 -2.83 -6.45 5.08
N VAL A 147 -2.23 -5.40 5.66
CA VAL A 147 -2.97 -4.25 6.19
C VAL A 147 -2.70 -3.00 5.37
N LEU A 148 -1.42 -2.72 5.10
CA LEU A 148 -1.02 -1.37 4.73
C LEU A 148 -0.83 -1.16 3.22
N TYR A 149 -0.16 -2.08 2.51
CA TYR A 149 0.33 -1.71 1.18
C TYR A 149 0.01 -2.74 0.10
N ILE A 150 0.34 -4.01 0.33
CA ILE A 150 0.50 -4.93 -0.80
C ILE A 150 -0.82 -5.59 -1.25
N LEU A 151 -1.51 -6.31 -0.36
CA LEU A 151 -2.76 -6.97 -0.73
C LEU A 151 -3.88 -5.99 -1.12
N PRO A 152 -4.07 -4.84 -0.44
CA PRO A 152 -5.00 -3.81 -0.88
C PRO A 152 -4.63 -3.24 -2.25
N GLY A 153 -3.35 -2.89 -2.46
CA GLY A 153 -2.88 -2.34 -3.73
C GLY A 153 -3.04 -3.31 -4.91
N LEU A 154 -2.74 -4.60 -4.70
CA LEU A 154 -2.96 -5.61 -5.72
C LEU A 154 -4.45 -5.88 -5.99
N LYS A 155 -5.34 -5.67 -5.00
CA LYS A 155 -6.78 -5.78 -5.23
C LYS A 155 -7.29 -4.62 -6.09
N LEU A 156 -6.80 -3.40 -5.86
CA LEU A 156 -7.08 -2.26 -6.74
C LEU A 156 -6.59 -2.52 -8.16
N LEU A 157 -5.34 -3.00 -8.30
CA LEU A 157 -4.79 -3.33 -9.60
C LEU A 157 -5.64 -4.38 -10.33
N GLU A 158 -6.04 -5.45 -9.65
CA GLU A 158 -6.93 -6.47 -10.22
C GLU A 158 -8.23 -5.86 -10.77
N ASN A 159 -8.88 -5.00 -9.98
CA ASN A 159 -10.12 -4.34 -10.38
C ASN A 159 -9.89 -3.39 -11.57
N SER A 160 -8.79 -2.63 -11.59
CA SER A 160 -8.46 -1.75 -12.70
C SER A 160 -8.20 -2.53 -13.98
N LEU A 161 -7.52 -3.68 -13.91
CA LEU A 161 -7.30 -4.55 -15.07
C LEU A 161 -8.60 -5.15 -15.60
N GLU A 162 -9.54 -5.50 -14.71
CA GLU A 162 -10.86 -5.99 -15.08
C GLU A 162 -11.71 -4.92 -15.78
N LEU A 163 -11.78 -3.72 -15.21
CA LEU A 163 -12.53 -2.59 -15.79
C LEU A 163 -12.01 -2.18 -17.17
N GLU A 164 -10.68 -2.20 -17.34
CA GLU A 164 -10.02 -1.85 -18.60
C GLU A 164 -9.91 -3.02 -19.59
N ASN A 165 -10.57 -4.15 -19.30
CA ASN A 165 -10.63 -5.35 -20.14
C ASN A 165 -9.26 -5.91 -20.56
N PHE A 166 -8.29 -5.94 -19.64
CA PHE A 166 -7.04 -6.67 -19.87
C PHE A 166 -7.30 -8.17 -20.04
N ASP A 167 -6.40 -8.84 -20.76
CA ASP A 167 -6.54 -10.27 -21.05
C ASP A 167 -6.56 -11.14 -19.78
N VAL A 168 -7.07 -12.36 -19.91
CA VAL A 168 -7.24 -13.30 -18.79
C VAL A 168 -5.90 -13.66 -18.15
N ASP A 169 -4.84 -13.85 -18.94
CA ASP A 169 -3.52 -14.24 -18.44
C ASP A 169 -2.87 -13.12 -17.60
N THR A 170 -3.06 -11.85 -17.97
CA THR A 170 -2.64 -10.70 -17.16
C THR A 170 -3.41 -10.65 -15.83
N ARG A 171 -4.74 -10.87 -15.85
CA ARG A 171 -5.56 -10.89 -14.63
C ARG A 171 -5.22 -12.05 -13.70
N ASP A 172 -5.02 -13.25 -14.24
CA ASP A 172 -4.60 -14.44 -13.50
C ASP A 172 -3.22 -14.24 -12.84
N SER A 173 -2.33 -13.50 -13.50
CA SER A 173 -1.02 -13.15 -12.94
C SER A 173 -1.13 -12.30 -11.68
N VAL A 174 -2.05 -11.33 -11.63
CA VAL A 174 -2.31 -10.55 -10.41
C VAL A 174 -2.86 -11.42 -9.30
N GLN A 175 -3.81 -12.31 -9.59
CA GLN A 175 -4.38 -13.21 -8.59
C GLN A 175 -3.33 -14.16 -8.01
N SER A 176 -2.47 -14.71 -8.87
CA SER A 176 -1.36 -15.55 -8.45
C SER A 176 -0.40 -14.80 -7.52
N LEU A 177 -0.03 -13.56 -7.90
CA LEU A 177 0.83 -12.70 -7.09
C LEU A 177 0.19 -12.36 -5.73
N ARG A 178 -1.12 -12.09 -5.68
CA ARG A 178 -1.87 -11.88 -4.42
C ARG A 178 -1.79 -13.10 -3.51
N ARG A 179 -2.01 -14.31 -4.04
CA ARG A 179 -1.88 -15.57 -3.28
C ARG A 179 -0.46 -15.77 -2.77
N ALA A 180 0.55 -15.42 -3.57
CA ALA A 180 1.96 -15.55 -3.20
C ALA A 180 2.29 -14.65 -2.00
N TRP A 181 1.90 -13.37 -2.06
CA TRP A 181 2.05 -12.41 -0.96
C TRP A 181 1.28 -12.82 0.30
N HIS A 182 0.03 -13.26 0.16
CA HIS A 182 -0.75 -13.71 1.32
C HIS A 182 -0.09 -14.90 2.03
N ALA A 183 0.43 -15.87 1.28
CA ALA A 183 1.17 -16.98 1.88
C ALA A 183 2.42 -16.50 2.65
N LEU A 184 3.15 -15.52 2.10
CA LEU A 184 4.30 -14.93 2.77
C LEU A 184 3.90 -14.22 4.08
N SER A 185 2.76 -13.53 4.12
CA SER A 185 2.31 -12.87 5.36
C SER A 185 2.00 -13.88 6.47
N ILE A 186 1.37 -15.00 6.12
CA ILE A 186 1.13 -16.10 7.06
C ILE A 186 2.45 -16.74 7.52
N MET A 187 3.44 -16.90 6.63
CA MET A 187 4.76 -17.38 7.03
C MET A 187 5.45 -16.42 8.00
N ALA A 188 5.34 -15.11 7.77
CA ALA A 188 5.90 -14.09 8.66
C ALA A 188 5.30 -14.18 10.08
N LEU A 189 3.98 -14.35 10.21
CA LEU A 189 3.34 -14.58 11.52
C LEU A 189 3.81 -15.87 12.20
N LYS A 190 3.97 -16.96 11.43
CA LYS A 190 4.48 -18.22 11.98
C LYS A 190 5.94 -18.07 12.43
N TYR A 191 6.75 -17.33 11.68
CA TYR A 191 8.13 -17.05 12.04
C TYR A 191 8.20 -16.23 13.32
N GLU A 192 7.41 -15.16 13.44
CA GLU A 192 7.31 -14.35 14.66
C GLU A 192 7.07 -15.19 15.92
N ALA A 193 6.21 -16.21 15.82
CA ALA A 193 5.86 -17.07 16.94
C ALA A 193 6.89 -18.17 17.25
N THR A 194 7.77 -18.52 16.30
CA THR A 194 8.58 -19.75 16.39
C THR A 194 10.08 -19.56 16.19
N PHE A 195 10.50 -18.46 15.58
CA PHE A 195 11.87 -18.24 15.09
C PHE A 195 12.43 -19.40 14.24
N SER A 196 11.56 -20.20 13.63
CA SER A 196 11.95 -21.40 12.90
C SER A 196 12.81 -21.05 11.67
N VAL A 197 13.99 -21.67 11.59
CA VAL A 197 14.89 -21.52 10.44
C VAL A 197 14.24 -22.02 9.15
N SER A 198 13.51 -23.13 9.20
CA SER A 198 12.82 -23.68 8.03
C SER A 198 11.71 -22.76 7.51
N ILE A 199 11.08 -21.98 8.39
CA ILE A 199 10.11 -20.96 7.96
C ILE A 199 10.85 -19.79 7.31
N LEU A 200 11.95 -19.33 7.90
CA LEU A 200 12.75 -18.26 7.33
C LEU A 200 13.23 -18.60 5.91
N GLU A 201 13.83 -19.77 5.72
CA GLU A 201 14.29 -20.24 4.40
C GLU A 201 13.16 -20.22 3.35
N ARG A 202 11.98 -20.73 3.72
CA ARG A 202 10.80 -20.69 2.85
C ARG A 202 10.33 -19.27 2.55
N MET A 203 10.41 -18.35 3.52
CA MET A 203 10.12 -16.93 3.27
C MET A 203 11.10 -16.34 2.24
N LEU A 204 12.39 -16.69 2.31
CA LEU A 204 13.40 -16.16 1.39
C LEU A 204 13.16 -16.62 -0.05
N VAL A 205 12.84 -17.90 -0.24
CA VAL A 205 12.45 -18.47 -1.53
C VAL A 205 11.17 -17.78 -2.04
N ARG A 206 10.18 -17.60 -1.16
CA ARG A 206 8.92 -16.96 -1.53
C ARG A 206 9.09 -15.51 -1.97
N PHE A 207 10.00 -14.76 -1.37
CA PHE A 207 10.34 -13.41 -1.84
C PHE A 207 10.91 -13.44 -3.27
N ASP A 208 11.75 -14.40 -3.61
CA ASP A 208 12.31 -14.51 -4.97
C ASP A 208 11.24 -14.87 -6.00
N GLU A 209 10.34 -15.81 -5.66
CA GLU A 209 9.15 -16.13 -6.46
C GLU A 209 8.30 -14.89 -6.72
N ILE A 210 8.01 -14.12 -5.67
CA ILE A 210 7.21 -12.90 -5.72
C ILE A 210 7.90 -11.82 -6.57
N ASN A 211 9.22 -11.65 -6.44
CA ASN A 211 9.99 -10.70 -7.24
C ASN A 211 9.85 -11.01 -8.74
N ASN A 212 10.02 -12.29 -9.11
CA ASN A 212 9.89 -12.72 -10.50
C ASN A 212 8.46 -12.57 -11.03
N GLN A 213 7.44 -12.94 -10.23
CA GLN A 213 6.03 -12.77 -10.61
C GLN A 213 5.65 -11.29 -10.75
N THR A 214 6.18 -10.41 -9.90
CA THR A 214 5.96 -8.95 -9.99
C THR A 214 6.53 -8.41 -11.30
N LYS A 215 7.76 -8.79 -11.64
CA LYS A 215 8.41 -8.40 -12.90
C LYS A 215 7.65 -8.90 -14.13
N LEU A 216 7.19 -10.16 -14.09
CA LEU A 216 6.38 -10.75 -15.16
C LEU A 216 5.06 -10.02 -15.34
N LEU A 217 4.33 -9.74 -14.25
CA LEU A 217 3.06 -9.03 -14.30
C LEU A 217 3.20 -7.64 -14.94
N TRP A 218 4.18 -6.85 -14.49
CA TRP A 218 4.40 -5.53 -15.09
C TRP A 218 4.88 -5.62 -16.54
N GLY A 219 5.64 -6.65 -16.90
CA GLY A 219 5.99 -6.97 -18.28
C GLY A 219 4.76 -7.19 -19.17
N LYS A 220 3.78 -7.96 -18.67
CA LYS A 220 2.50 -8.18 -19.37
C LYS A 220 1.72 -6.89 -19.53
N ILE A 221 1.54 -6.11 -18.46
CA ILE A 221 0.80 -4.83 -18.52
C ILE A 221 1.45 -3.85 -19.52
N ALA A 222 2.77 -3.80 -19.59
CA ALA A 222 3.48 -2.90 -20.50
C ALA A 222 3.36 -3.28 -21.98
N ALA A 223 2.97 -4.53 -22.29
CA ALA A 223 2.83 -5.05 -23.63
C ALA A 223 1.44 -4.82 -24.26
N HIS A 224 0.48 -4.33 -23.47
CA HIS A 224 -0.83 -3.83 -23.95
C HIS A 224 -0.74 -2.41 -24.50
#